data_AF-A0A2V2S0L5-F1
#
_entry.id   AF-A0A2V2S0L5-F1
#
_cell.length_a   1.000
_cell.length_b   1.000
_cell.length_c   1.000
_cell.angle_alpha   90.00
_cell.angle_beta   90.00
_cell.angle_gamma   90.00
#
_symmetry.space_group_name_H-M   'P 1'
#
loop_
_entity.id
_entity.type
_entity.pdbx_description
1 polymer ?
#
loop_
_entity_poly.entity_id
_entity_poly.type
_entity_poly.pdbx_seq_one_letter_code
_entity_poly.pdbx_strand_id
1 'polypeptide(L)'
;MEAQRGRTTRKETINTRHILFIVSGAFEGLERIIRRRQQQSCIGFSNSRKSEIPTTDLLRAVATRDLVEYGFEPEFIGRLPVRSICHPLESEDLFSIMKYSEGSIIRQYERAFRAYGIDVQFEDSAFHEIAELALQENTGARGLLTVLEKLLRDFKYELPESGIKSFHVDASFVKNAPQRLADLLRTGSVEKTRAMEAEAIEFFQRFSQQHSVLIEPSEAAIERLIERARNEETSMLELCEKLFKDYQFGLQLIQKGSPGSNLILPADAIDNPEGYLSELVIQSYRMGNRNEV
;
A
#
# COMPACT_ATOMS: atom_id res chain seq x y z
N MET A 1 -27.07 20.06 -58.36
CA MET A 1 -26.66 21.20 -57.52
C MET A 1 -27.68 21.32 -56.40
N GLU A 2 -27.33 20.92 -55.19
CA GLU A 2 -27.93 21.46 -53.96
C GLU A 2 -26.97 21.17 -52.81
N ALA A 3 -26.22 22.21 -52.45
CA ALA A 3 -25.19 22.15 -51.44
C ALA A 3 -25.80 22.10 -50.04
N GLN A 4 -25.31 21.15 -49.27
CA GLN A 4 -25.58 20.92 -47.86
C GLN A 4 -25.31 22.22 -47.07
N ARG A 5 -26.37 22.88 -46.60
CA ARG A 5 -26.28 24.07 -45.73
C ARG A 5 -25.65 23.65 -44.40
N GLY A 6 -24.37 23.98 -44.23
CA GLY A 6 -23.66 23.85 -42.96
C GLY A 6 -24.40 24.62 -41.87
N ARG A 7 -24.85 23.89 -40.85
CA ARG A 7 -25.50 24.43 -39.65
C ARG A 7 -24.42 25.21 -38.89
N THR A 8 -24.40 26.52 -39.04
CA THR A 8 -23.47 27.38 -38.30
C THR A 8 -23.81 27.25 -36.81
N THR A 9 -22.97 26.58 -36.03
CA THR A 9 -23.08 26.55 -34.58
C THR A 9 -22.92 28.00 -34.10
N ARG A 10 -24.02 28.59 -33.62
CA ARG A 10 -23.98 29.91 -32.98
C ARG A 10 -23.07 29.76 -31.77
N LYS A 11 -21.91 30.44 -31.77
CA LYS A 11 -21.06 30.50 -30.58
C LYS A 11 -21.90 31.14 -29.47
N GLU A 12 -22.33 30.32 -28.51
CA GLU A 12 -23.03 30.81 -27.34
C GLU A 12 -22.06 31.68 -26.55
N THR A 13 -22.46 32.93 -26.32
CA THR A 13 -21.70 33.88 -25.51
C THR A 13 -22.36 33.97 -24.15
N ILE A 14 -21.57 33.84 -23.09
CA ILE A 14 -22.03 33.90 -21.70
C ILE A 14 -21.54 35.21 -21.09
N ASN A 15 -22.43 35.92 -20.43
CA ASN A 15 -22.09 37.12 -19.67
C ASN A 15 -21.38 36.73 -18.37
N THR A 16 -20.14 37.22 -18.18
CA THR A 16 -19.30 36.89 -17.02
C THR A 16 -19.39 37.90 -15.87
N ARG A 17 -20.29 38.89 -15.91
CA ARG A 17 -20.41 39.99 -14.93
C ARG A 17 -20.55 39.52 -13.47
N HIS A 18 -21.20 38.38 -13.24
CA HIS A 18 -21.47 37.84 -11.91
C HIS A 18 -20.64 36.59 -11.58
N ILE A 19 -19.65 36.27 -12.40
CA ILE A 19 -18.73 35.16 -12.15
C ILE A 19 -17.64 35.65 -11.21
N LEU A 20 -17.41 34.95 -10.11
CA LEU A 20 -16.27 35.19 -9.22
C LEU A 20 -15.00 34.67 -9.88
N PHE A 21 -14.00 35.55 -9.98
CA PHE A 21 -12.67 35.19 -10.46
C PHE A 21 -11.71 35.11 -9.28
N ILE A 22 -11.16 33.92 -9.05
CA ILE A 22 -10.07 33.70 -8.11
C ILE A 22 -8.83 33.39 -8.95
N VAL A 23 -7.80 34.22 -8.81
CA VAL A 23 -6.52 34.06 -9.50
C VAL A 23 -5.45 33.86 -8.44
N SER A 24 -4.66 32.80 -8.59
CA SER A 24 -3.59 32.43 -7.65
C SER A 24 -2.32 32.09 -8.41
N GLY A 25 -1.17 32.41 -7.82
CA GLY A 25 0.14 32.11 -8.38
C GLY A 25 1.24 32.23 -7.32
N ALA A 26 2.40 31.67 -7.62
CA ALA A 26 3.62 31.88 -6.85
C ALA A 26 4.40 33.03 -7.48
N PHE A 27 4.54 34.14 -6.75
CA PHE A 27 5.17 35.38 -7.24
C PHE A 27 6.60 35.49 -6.70
N GLU A 28 7.49 34.60 -7.13
CA GLU A 28 8.88 34.60 -6.70
C GLU A 28 9.57 35.92 -7.05
N GLY A 29 10.29 36.50 -6.09
CA GLY A 29 11.01 37.76 -6.25
C GLY A 29 10.18 39.02 -6.00
N LEU A 30 8.86 38.90 -5.84
CA LEU A 30 8.00 40.04 -5.49
C LEU A 30 8.39 40.66 -4.14
N GLU A 31 8.81 39.83 -3.19
CA GLU A 31 9.30 40.26 -1.88
C GLU A 31 10.52 41.21 -1.99
N ARG A 32 11.37 41.05 -3.01
CA ARG A 32 12.52 41.93 -3.24
C ARG A 32 12.09 43.32 -3.70
N ILE A 33 11.07 43.39 -4.56
CA ILE A 33 10.48 44.65 -5.03
C ILE A 33 9.85 45.41 -3.86
N ILE A 34 9.04 44.72 -3.05
CA ILE A 34 8.39 45.29 -1.88
C ILE A 34 9.44 45.81 -0.87
N ARG A 35 10.48 45.01 -0.61
CA ARG A 35 11.57 45.37 0.31
C ARG A 35 12.31 46.62 -0.14
N ARG A 36 12.70 46.70 -1.43
CA ARG A 36 13.38 47.88 -2.00
C ARG A 36 12.57 49.15 -1.78
N ARG A 37 11.28 49.09 -2.04
CA ARG A 37 10.34 50.21 -1.86
C ARG A 37 10.20 50.65 -0.41
N GLN A 38 10.11 49.71 0.54
CA GLN A 38 10.07 50.04 1.97
C GLN A 38 11.40 50.63 2.45
N GLN A 39 12.53 50.18 1.91
CA GLN A 39 13.86 50.70 2.25
C GLN A 39 14.13 52.10 1.66
N GLN A 40 13.69 52.36 0.43
CA GLN A 40 13.80 53.68 -0.22
C GLN A 40 13.00 54.76 0.51
N SER A 41 11.96 54.39 1.26
CA SER A 41 11.18 55.31 2.08
C SER A 41 11.91 55.77 3.37
N CYS A 42 13.11 55.23 3.66
CA CYS A 42 13.89 55.50 4.89
C CYS A 42 15.23 56.24 4.62
N ILE A 43 15.26 57.21 3.70
CA ILE A 43 16.42 58.10 3.54
C ILE A 43 16.34 59.20 4.62
N GLY A 44 16.90 58.92 5.80
CA GLY A 44 17.01 59.87 6.92
C GLY A 44 17.70 59.28 8.15
N PHE A 45 18.66 60.03 8.72
CA PHE A 45 19.60 59.90 9.87
C PHE A 45 19.43 58.86 11.02
N SER A 46 18.64 57.80 10.92
CA SER A 46 18.58 56.73 11.92
C SER A 46 18.81 55.37 11.28
N ASN A 47 20.08 54.99 11.16
CA ASN A 47 20.47 53.64 10.74
C ASN A 47 20.32 52.67 11.92
N SER A 48 19.08 52.39 12.32
CA SER A 48 18.79 51.25 13.20
C SER A 48 18.86 49.99 12.33
N ARG A 49 19.82 49.10 12.62
CA ARG A 49 19.96 47.76 12.02
C ARG A 49 18.58 47.11 11.98
N LYS A 50 17.98 47.00 10.79
CA LYS A 50 16.65 46.40 10.65
C LYS A 50 16.81 44.89 10.71
N SER A 51 16.13 44.29 11.69
CA SER A 51 15.85 42.85 11.74
C SER A 51 15.35 42.37 10.38
N GLU A 52 15.72 41.15 9.99
CA GLU A 52 15.13 40.50 8.81
C GLU A 52 13.60 40.46 8.97
N ILE A 53 12.90 41.22 8.12
CA ILE A 53 11.44 41.18 8.08
C ILE A 53 11.05 39.86 7.40
N PRO A 54 10.21 39.02 8.03
CA PRO A 54 9.73 37.79 7.44
C PRO A 54 9.09 38.04 6.07
N THR A 55 9.32 37.13 5.12
CA THR A 55 8.80 37.26 3.74
C THR A 55 7.29 37.44 3.72
N THR A 56 6.55 36.77 4.60
CA THR A 56 5.10 36.88 4.65
C THR A 56 4.62 38.28 5.05
N ASP A 57 5.30 38.95 5.98
CA ASP A 57 4.96 40.31 6.37
C ASP A 57 5.29 41.32 5.27
N LEU A 58 6.33 41.06 4.48
CA LEU A 58 6.59 41.84 3.26
C LEU A 58 5.44 41.68 2.27
N LEU A 59 5.01 40.45 1.98
CA LEU A 59 3.90 40.19 1.06
C LEU A 59 2.60 40.85 1.52
N ARG A 60 2.32 40.91 2.83
CA ARG A 60 1.14 41.61 3.39
C ARG A 60 1.10 43.10 3.06
N ALA A 61 2.25 43.71 2.87
CA ALA A 61 2.36 45.12 2.51
C ALA A 61 2.31 45.36 0.99
N VAL A 62 2.01 44.35 0.16
CA VAL A 62 1.99 44.49 -1.30
C VAL A 62 1.03 45.59 -1.76
N ALA A 63 1.52 46.54 -2.54
CA ALA A 63 0.72 47.58 -3.19
C ALA A 63 0.66 47.37 -4.70
N THR A 64 -0.28 48.03 -5.37
CA THR A 64 -0.49 47.92 -6.82
C THR A 64 0.76 48.24 -7.62
N ARG A 65 1.54 49.26 -7.20
CA ARG A 65 2.80 49.63 -7.87
C ARG A 65 3.83 48.48 -7.89
N ASP A 66 3.83 47.64 -6.86
CA ASP A 66 4.78 46.52 -6.76
C ASP A 66 4.43 45.43 -7.78
N LEU A 67 3.13 45.18 -8.00
CA LEU A 67 2.64 44.23 -8.99
C LEU A 67 2.85 44.75 -10.42
N VAL A 68 2.72 46.06 -10.64
CA VAL A 68 3.02 46.69 -11.92
C VAL A 68 4.52 46.61 -12.22
N GLU A 69 5.37 46.93 -11.24
CA GLU A 69 6.82 46.78 -11.36
C GLU A 69 7.26 45.32 -11.55
N TYR A 70 6.50 44.37 -10.98
CA TYR A 70 6.68 42.93 -11.21
C TYR A 70 6.34 42.51 -12.65
N GLY A 71 5.50 43.28 -13.36
CA GLY A 71 5.18 43.05 -14.78
C GLY A 71 3.68 42.94 -15.09
N PHE A 72 2.78 43.18 -14.14
CA PHE A 72 1.35 43.17 -14.42
C PHE A 72 0.85 44.50 -15.02
N GLU A 73 -0.10 44.39 -15.95
CA GLU A 73 -0.81 45.56 -16.47
C GLU A 73 -1.67 46.24 -15.38
N PRO A 74 -1.61 47.57 -15.21
CA PRO A 74 -2.36 48.30 -14.18
C PRO A 74 -3.87 48.06 -14.26
N GLU A 75 -4.44 48.02 -15.46
CA GLU A 75 -5.87 47.80 -15.70
C GLU A 75 -6.32 46.41 -15.23
N PHE A 76 -5.45 45.41 -15.36
CA PHE A 76 -5.72 44.03 -14.95
C PHE A 76 -5.74 43.92 -13.42
N ILE A 77 -4.72 44.44 -12.74
CA ILE A 77 -4.67 44.44 -11.26
C ILE A 77 -5.78 45.31 -10.67
N GLY A 78 -6.20 46.37 -11.36
CA GLY A 78 -7.37 47.17 -10.98
C GLY A 78 -8.67 46.37 -10.88
N ARG A 79 -8.79 45.26 -11.62
CA ARG A 79 -9.94 44.34 -11.54
C ARG A 79 -9.82 43.31 -10.41
N LEU A 80 -8.69 43.26 -9.70
CA LEU A 80 -8.40 42.33 -8.60
C LEU A 80 -8.16 43.11 -7.29
N PRO A 81 -9.20 43.72 -6.69
CA PRO A 81 -9.06 44.59 -5.51
C PRO A 81 -8.79 43.81 -4.21
N VAL A 82 -9.19 42.54 -4.14
CA VAL A 82 -8.99 41.68 -2.96
C VAL A 82 -7.71 40.87 -3.12
N ARG A 83 -6.87 40.89 -2.10
CA ARG A 83 -5.60 40.17 -2.05
C ARG A 83 -5.56 39.29 -0.82
N SER A 84 -5.20 38.03 -1.02
CA SER A 84 -4.97 37.06 0.05
C SER A 84 -3.57 36.47 -0.11
N ILE A 85 -2.90 36.21 1.01
CA ILE A 85 -1.53 35.71 1.03
C ILE A 85 -1.53 34.42 1.82
N CYS A 86 -0.98 33.37 1.21
CA CYS A 86 -0.76 32.10 1.88
C CYS A 86 0.55 32.15 2.67
N HIS A 87 0.52 31.59 3.87
CA HIS A 87 1.71 31.39 4.68
C HIS A 87 2.50 30.18 4.16
N PRO A 88 3.85 30.17 4.33
CA PRO A 88 4.62 28.95 4.10
C PRO A 88 4.11 27.85 5.03
N LEU A 89 4.16 26.60 4.56
CA LEU A 89 3.75 25.45 5.36
C LEU A 89 4.83 25.13 6.39
N GLU A 90 4.41 24.91 7.63
CA GLU A 90 5.24 24.38 8.71
C GLU A 90 4.98 22.88 8.91
N SER A 91 5.77 22.25 9.78
CA SER A 91 5.69 20.80 10.06
C SER A 91 4.31 20.42 10.57
N GLU A 92 3.75 21.25 11.46
CA GLU A 92 2.42 21.05 12.03
C GLU A 92 1.29 21.21 10.99
N ASP A 93 1.47 22.08 10.00
CA ASP A 93 0.53 22.22 8.89
C ASP A 93 0.51 20.95 8.03
N LEU A 94 1.69 20.39 7.73
CA LEU A 94 1.82 19.15 6.97
C LEU A 94 1.24 17.96 7.73
N PHE A 95 1.48 17.88 9.05
CA PHE A 95 0.83 16.92 9.94
C PHE A 95 -0.70 17.03 9.82
N SER A 96 -1.23 18.25 9.95
CA SER A 96 -2.68 18.51 9.88
C SER A 96 -3.27 18.14 8.51
N ILE A 97 -2.55 18.41 7.42
CA ILE A 97 -2.93 18.02 6.06
C ILE A 97 -3.01 16.50 5.93
N MET A 98 -2.06 15.75 6.50
CA MET A 98 -2.08 14.29 6.48
C MET A 98 -3.22 13.71 7.32
N LYS A 99 -3.44 14.26 8.52
CA LYS A 99 -4.38 13.71 9.50
C LYS A 99 -5.84 14.05 9.20
N TYR A 100 -6.13 15.31 8.89
CA TYR A 100 -7.50 15.84 8.92
C TYR A 100 -8.09 16.11 7.53
N SER A 101 -7.27 16.22 6.48
CA SER A 101 -7.79 16.48 5.13
C SER A 101 -8.63 15.31 4.62
N GLU A 102 -9.82 15.58 4.09
CA GLU A 102 -10.69 14.54 3.54
C GLU A 102 -10.03 13.75 2.41
N GLY A 103 -9.26 14.47 1.57
CA GLY A 103 -8.48 13.94 0.46
C GLY A 103 -7.01 13.71 0.81
N SER A 104 -6.69 13.43 2.07
CA SER A 104 -5.29 13.27 2.49
C SER A 104 -4.57 12.17 1.70
N ILE A 105 -3.28 12.38 1.48
CA ILE A 105 -2.43 11.42 0.76
C ILE A 105 -2.36 10.09 1.53
N ILE A 106 -2.41 10.12 2.85
CA ILE A 106 -2.42 8.93 3.72
C ILE A 106 -3.59 8.01 3.37
N ARG A 107 -4.81 8.56 3.24
CA ARG A 107 -6.00 7.78 2.85
C ARG A 107 -5.84 7.14 1.46
N GLN A 108 -5.09 7.75 0.55
CA GLN A 108 -4.80 7.17 -0.76
C GLN A 108 -3.88 5.95 -0.63
N TYR A 109 -2.83 6.02 0.21
CA TYR A 109 -1.95 4.88 0.49
C TYR A 109 -2.68 3.76 1.24
N GLU A 110 -3.49 4.09 2.25
CA GLU A 110 -4.34 3.11 2.95
C GLU A 110 -5.23 2.34 1.98
N ARG A 111 -5.89 3.05 1.06
CA ARG A 111 -6.73 2.42 0.02
C ARG A 111 -5.91 1.60 -0.97
N ALA A 112 -4.70 2.04 -1.31
CA ALA A 112 -3.80 1.30 -2.20
C ALA A 112 -3.36 -0.03 -1.57
N PHE A 113 -2.94 -0.03 -0.30
CA PHE A 113 -2.61 -1.29 0.41
C PHE A 113 -3.83 -2.18 0.60
N ARG A 114 -5.00 -1.60 0.91
CA ARG A 114 -6.25 -2.36 1.04
C ARG A 114 -6.65 -3.07 -0.25
N ALA A 115 -6.32 -2.51 -1.42
CA ALA A 115 -6.56 -3.18 -2.70
C ALA A 115 -5.76 -4.48 -2.84
N TYR A 116 -4.63 -4.61 -2.13
CA TYR A 116 -3.84 -5.84 -2.01
C TYR A 116 -4.25 -6.71 -0.80
N GLY A 117 -5.32 -6.36 -0.08
CA GLY A 117 -5.76 -7.08 1.12
C GLY A 117 -4.93 -6.79 2.37
N ILE A 118 -4.15 -5.70 2.38
CA ILE A 118 -3.27 -5.33 3.49
C ILE A 118 -3.83 -4.09 4.20
N ASP A 119 -4.00 -4.16 5.52
CA ASP A 119 -4.38 -3.01 6.35
C ASP A 119 -3.13 -2.30 6.89
N VAL A 120 -2.94 -1.05 6.50
CA VAL A 120 -1.86 -0.20 7.02
C VAL A 120 -2.43 0.84 7.96
N GLN A 121 -1.79 1.01 9.12
CA GLN A 121 -2.20 1.98 10.12
C GLN A 121 -1.05 2.93 10.43
N PHE A 122 -1.30 4.23 10.27
CA PHE A 122 -0.31 5.27 10.55
C PHE A 122 -0.55 5.91 11.91
N GLU A 123 0.50 5.98 12.72
CA GLU A 123 0.50 6.69 13.98
C GLU A 123 0.84 8.18 13.80
N ASP A 124 0.43 9.00 14.76
CA ASP A 124 0.77 10.42 14.78
C ASP A 124 2.29 10.65 14.83
N SER A 125 3.02 9.72 15.46
CA SER A 125 4.49 9.70 15.49
C SER A 125 5.11 9.61 14.08
N ALA A 126 4.50 8.84 13.17
CA ALA A 126 4.94 8.75 11.79
C ALA A 126 4.61 10.03 11.00
N PHE A 127 3.45 10.64 11.24
CA PHE A 127 3.09 11.89 10.58
C PHE A 127 4.08 13.02 10.89
N HIS A 128 4.54 13.13 12.14
CA HIS A 128 5.56 14.12 12.48
C HIS A 128 6.87 13.87 11.72
N GLU A 129 7.37 12.63 11.68
CA GLU A 129 8.60 12.32 10.94
C GLU A 129 8.45 12.54 9.43
N ILE A 130 7.31 12.17 8.85
CA ILE A 130 7.02 12.38 7.42
C ILE A 130 6.91 13.89 7.13
N ALA A 131 6.33 14.68 8.03
CA ALA A 131 6.22 16.13 7.88
C ALA A 131 7.59 16.81 7.89
N GLU A 132 8.48 16.43 8.82
CA GLU A 132 9.86 16.93 8.86
C GLU A 132 10.64 16.59 7.59
N LEU A 133 10.53 15.35 7.10
CA LEU A 133 11.16 14.94 5.85
C LEU A 133 10.60 15.71 4.65
N ALA A 134 9.28 15.96 4.62
CA ALA A 134 8.64 16.68 3.51
C ALA A 134 8.97 18.18 3.51
N LEU A 135 9.19 18.80 4.68
CA LEU A 135 9.71 20.17 4.75
C LEU A 135 11.07 20.29 4.08
N GLN A 136 11.96 19.31 4.26
CA GLN A 136 13.30 19.31 3.68
C GLN A 136 13.27 19.26 2.14
N GLU A 137 12.21 18.71 1.53
CA GLU A 137 12.03 18.68 0.07
C GLU A 137 11.70 20.08 -0.50
N ASN A 138 11.37 21.09 0.31
CA ASN A 138 11.12 22.48 -0.10
C ASN A 138 10.07 22.66 -1.23
N THR A 139 9.12 21.73 -1.36
CA THR A 139 8.05 21.76 -2.37
C THR A 139 6.65 21.92 -1.76
N GLY A 140 6.58 22.25 -0.46
CA GLY A 140 5.33 22.33 0.29
C GLY A 140 4.64 20.97 0.42
N ALA A 141 3.30 20.95 0.45
CA ALA A 141 2.53 19.72 0.60
C ALA A 141 2.75 18.68 -0.52
N ARG A 142 3.29 19.09 -1.68
CA ARG A 142 3.68 18.14 -2.75
C ARG A 142 4.82 17.22 -2.33
N GLY A 143 5.69 17.68 -1.43
CA GLY A 143 6.79 16.88 -0.87
C GLY A 143 6.30 15.65 -0.12
N LEU A 144 5.09 15.67 0.46
CA LEU A 144 4.50 14.53 1.15
C LEU A 144 4.37 13.31 0.24
N LEU A 145 3.96 13.50 -1.03
CA LEU A 145 3.88 12.42 -2.00
C LEU A 145 5.26 11.83 -2.30
N THR A 146 6.27 12.68 -2.48
CA THR A 146 7.64 12.25 -2.74
C THR A 146 8.21 11.43 -1.58
N VAL A 147 8.01 11.89 -0.34
CA VAL A 147 8.47 11.17 0.86
C VAL A 147 7.76 9.83 1.01
N LEU A 148 6.43 9.81 0.88
CA LEU A 148 5.65 8.58 1.01
C LEU A 148 5.98 7.56 -0.07
N GLU A 149 6.18 7.99 -1.32
CA GLU A 149 6.55 7.07 -2.40
C GLU A 149 7.94 6.49 -2.16
N LYS A 150 8.92 7.30 -1.75
CA LYS A 150 10.25 6.78 -1.36
C LYS A 150 10.16 5.79 -0.20
N LEU A 151 9.30 6.07 0.79
CA LEU A 151 9.16 5.26 2.00
C LEU A 151 8.46 3.92 1.74
N LEU A 152 7.36 3.93 0.98
CA LEU A 152 6.42 2.80 0.90
C LEU A 152 6.49 2.04 -0.42
N ARG A 153 7.28 2.47 -1.40
CA ARG A 153 7.39 1.80 -2.71
C ARG A 153 7.76 0.32 -2.58
N ASP A 154 8.82 0.02 -1.83
CA ASP A 154 9.30 -1.37 -1.70
C ASP A 154 8.30 -2.23 -0.92
N PHE A 155 7.61 -1.64 0.07
CA PHE A 155 6.53 -2.31 0.80
C PHE A 155 5.35 -2.66 -0.11
N LYS A 156 4.95 -1.76 -1.02
CA LYS A 156 3.89 -2.02 -1.99
C LYS A 156 4.27 -3.14 -2.98
N TYR A 157 5.56 -3.33 -3.24
CA TYR A 157 6.06 -4.35 -4.15
C TYR A 157 6.17 -5.72 -3.45
N GLU A 158 6.78 -5.77 -2.28
CA GLU A 158 7.15 -7.02 -1.61
C GLU A 158 6.02 -7.61 -0.73
N LEU A 159 5.25 -6.76 -0.04
CA LEU A 159 4.26 -7.26 0.93
C LEU A 159 3.11 -8.07 0.33
N PRO A 160 2.56 -7.79 -0.87
CA PRO A 160 1.48 -8.59 -1.45
C PRO A 160 1.81 -10.10 -1.56
N GLU A 161 3.08 -10.46 -1.74
CA GLU A 161 3.51 -11.86 -1.89
C GLU A 161 3.89 -12.53 -0.56
N SER A 162 4.07 -11.72 0.49
CA SER A 162 4.60 -12.12 1.79
C SER A 162 3.57 -12.81 2.70
N GLY A 163 2.27 -12.65 2.43
CA GLY A 163 1.19 -13.17 3.27
C GLY A 163 0.82 -12.26 4.47
N ILE A 164 1.54 -11.15 4.67
CA ILE A 164 1.22 -10.16 5.71
C ILE A 164 -0.13 -9.49 5.41
N LYS A 165 -1.02 -9.48 6.40
CA LYS A 165 -2.35 -8.85 6.30
C LYS A 165 -2.43 -7.45 6.88
N SER A 166 -1.49 -7.07 7.74
CA SER A 166 -1.48 -5.73 8.34
C SER A 166 -0.11 -5.31 8.84
N PHE A 167 0.16 -4.01 8.86
CA PHE A 167 1.35 -3.44 9.51
C PHE A 167 1.09 -2.02 10.02
N HIS A 168 1.90 -1.60 10.99
CA HIS A 168 1.83 -0.27 11.61
C HIS A 168 3.03 0.57 11.20
N VAL A 169 2.77 1.86 10.97
CA VAL A 169 3.78 2.86 10.60
C VAL A 169 3.90 3.85 11.75
N ASP A 170 5.00 3.75 12.48
CA ASP A 170 5.40 4.65 13.56
C ASP A 170 6.65 5.47 13.17
N ALA A 171 7.11 6.35 14.05
CA ALA A 171 8.35 7.12 13.83
C ALA A 171 9.59 6.23 13.57
N SER A 172 9.68 5.08 14.22
CA SER A 172 10.82 4.16 14.06
C SER A 172 10.83 3.47 12.71
N PHE A 173 9.64 3.21 12.16
CA PHE A 173 9.41 2.67 10.83
C PHE A 173 9.90 3.64 9.77
N VAL A 174 9.51 4.92 9.89
CA VAL A 174 9.94 5.96 8.95
C VAL A 174 11.47 6.07 8.91
N LYS A 175 12.13 6.00 10.08
CA LYS A 175 13.60 6.08 10.18
C LYS A 175 14.35 4.84 9.69
N ASN A 176 13.77 3.66 9.83
CA ASN A 176 14.44 2.38 9.56
C ASN A 176 13.65 1.49 8.59
N ALA A 177 13.05 2.09 7.58
CA ALA A 177 12.13 1.42 6.66
C ALA A 177 12.70 0.13 6.03
N PRO A 178 13.95 0.09 5.52
CA PRO A 178 14.50 -1.12 4.92
C PRO A 178 14.58 -2.30 5.91
N GLN A 179 14.92 -2.01 7.17
CA GLN A 179 15.04 -3.04 8.19
C GLN A 179 13.67 -3.54 8.65
N ARG A 180 12.68 -2.65 8.77
CA ARG A 180 11.28 -3.03 9.03
C ARG A 180 10.70 -3.91 7.93
N LEU A 181 11.01 -3.63 6.67
CA LEU A 181 10.58 -4.46 5.55
C LEU A 181 11.15 -5.88 5.68
N ALA A 182 12.44 -6.02 5.94
CA ALA A 182 13.08 -7.33 6.15
C ALA A 182 12.44 -8.11 7.32
N ASP A 183 12.13 -7.43 8.42
CA ASP A 183 11.45 -8.05 9.57
C ASP A 183 10.02 -8.51 9.23
N LEU A 184 9.26 -7.72 8.46
CA LEU A 184 7.93 -8.09 7.99
C LEU A 184 7.97 -9.29 7.07
N LEU A 185 8.90 -9.34 6.10
CA LEU A 185 9.04 -10.46 5.17
C LEU A 185 9.43 -11.76 5.88
N ARG A 186 10.31 -11.66 6.89
CA ARG A 186 10.65 -12.81 7.74
C ARG A 186 9.43 -13.31 8.52
N THR A 187 8.63 -12.40 9.08
CA THR A 187 7.42 -12.75 9.84
C THR A 187 6.37 -13.36 8.91
N GLY A 188 6.13 -12.76 7.75
CA GLY A 188 5.17 -13.24 6.76
C GLY A 188 5.51 -14.63 6.22
N SER A 189 6.80 -14.94 6.03
CA SER A 189 7.24 -16.30 5.66
C SER A 189 6.81 -17.35 6.70
N VAL A 190 6.90 -17.03 7.99
CA VAL A 190 6.45 -17.92 9.08
C VAL A 190 4.93 -18.07 9.07
N GLU A 191 4.20 -16.96 8.92
CA GLU A 191 2.73 -16.98 8.86
C GLU A 191 2.20 -17.75 7.64
N LYS A 192 2.82 -17.57 6.47
CA LYS A 192 2.50 -18.31 5.25
C LYS A 192 2.74 -19.81 5.42
N THR A 193 3.84 -20.19 6.09
CA THR A 193 4.11 -21.60 6.43
C THR A 193 3.00 -22.18 7.30
N ARG A 194 2.62 -21.48 8.38
CA ARG A 194 1.55 -21.91 9.29
C ARG A 194 0.18 -21.99 8.62
N ALA A 195 -0.11 -21.07 7.70
CA ALA A 195 -1.35 -21.10 6.93
C ALA A 195 -1.41 -22.33 6.01
N MET A 196 -0.31 -22.63 5.30
CA MET A 196 -0.20 -23.82 4.46
C MET A 196 -0.32 -25.12 5.27
N GLU A 197 0.29 -25.16 6.45
CA GLU A 197 0.14 -26.28 7.40
C GLU A 197 -1.32 -26.48 7.83
N ALA A 198 -2.01 -25.41 8.21
CA ALA A 198 -3.42 -25.48 8.61
C ALA A 198 -4.34 -25.94 7.45
N GLU A 199 -4.11 -25.47 6.23
CA GLU A 199 -4.84 -25.90 5.03
C GLU A 199 -4.63 -27.39 4.74
N ALA A 200 -3.39 -27.89 4.86
CA ALA A 200 -3.10 -29.31 4.71
C ALA A 200 -3.86 -30.15 5.76
N ILE A 201 -3.82 -29.75 7.04
CA ILE A 201 -4.52 -30.45 8.11
C ILE A 201 -6.04 -30.46 7.86
N GLU A 202 -6.62 -29.31 7.47
CA GLU A 202 -8.04 -29.22 7.17
C GLU A 202 -8.45 -30.11 5.98
N PHE A 203 -7.61 -30.18 4.94
CA PHE A 203 -7.82 -31.09 3.81
C PHE A 203 -7.92 -32.55 4.29
N PHE A 204 -6.97 -33.04 5.08
CA PHE A 204 -6.98 -34.44 5.54
C PHE A 204 -8.14 -34.73 6.50
N GLN A 205 -8.57 -33.76 7.31
CA GLN A 205 -9.78 -33.90 8.14
C GLN A 205 -11.03 -34.06 7.27
N ARG A 206 -11.20 -33.23 6.23
CA ARG A 206 -12.32 -33.32 5.29
C ARG A 206 -12.28 -34.64 4.49
N PHE A 207 -11.10 -35.01 4.00
CA PHE A 207 -10.90 -36.25 3.27
C PHE A 207 -11.26 -37.47 4.13
N SER A 208 -10.83 -37.46 5.39
CA SER A 208 -11.11 -38.53 6.34
C SER A 208 -12.62 -38.70 6.61
N GLN A 209 -13.33 -37.58 6.80
CA GLN A 209 -14.79 -37.57 6.99
C GLN A 209 -15.53 -38.08 5.74
N GLN A 210 -15.15 -37.59 4.56
CA GLN A 210 -15.81 -37.92 3.30
C GLN A 210 -15.67 -39.40 2.93
N HIS A 211 -14.49 -39.99 3.19
CA HIS A 211 -14.20 -41.36 2.82
C HIS A 211 -14.34 -42.35 3.98
N SER A 212 -14.72 -41.90 5.18
CA SER A 212 -14.83 -42.72 6.39
C SER A 212 -13.55 -43.47 6.76
N VAL A 213 -12.38 -42.91 6.43
CA VAL A 213 -11.05 -43.47 6.71
C VAL A 213 -10.29 -42.47 7.57
N LEU A 214 -9.66 -42.91 8.67
CA LEU A 214 -8.83 -42.03 9.48
C LEU A 214 -7.43 -41.93 8.88
N ILE A 215 -7.09 -40.76 8.35
CA ILE A 215 -5.79 -40.45 7.77
C ILE A 215 -5.24 -39.19 8.42
N GLU A 216 -4.05 -39.32 8.98
CA GLU A 216 -3.35 -38.21 9.64
C GLU A 216 -1.95 -38.05 9.03
N PRO A 217 -1.60 -36.88 8.47
CA PRO A 217 -0.24 -36.64 8.02
C PRO A 217 0.73 -36.54 9.21
N SER A 218 1.91 -37.11 9.06
CA SER A 218 3.02 -36.84 9.98
C SER A 218 3.57 -35.43 9.78
N GLU A 219 4.27 -34.89 10.78
CA GLU A 219 4.95 -33.58 10.69
C GLU A 219 5.87 -33.50 9.47
N ALA A 220 6.64 -34.56 9.21
CA ALA A 220 7.51 -34.67 8.03
C ALA A 220 6.73 -34.67 6.69
N ALA A 221 5.52 -35.24 6.66
CA ALA A 221 4.67 -35.18 5.47
C ALA A 221 4.12 -33.78 5.21
N ILE A 222 3.74 -33.04 6.27
CA ILE A 222 3.31 -31.65 6.16
C ILE A 222 4.46 -30.77 5.65
N GLU A 223 5.66 -30.90 6.22
CA GLU A 223 6.84 -30.17 5.77
C GLU A 223 7.11 -30.42 4.28
N ARG A 224 7.02 -31.68 3.85
CA ARG A 224 7.22 -32.07 2.44
C ARG A 224 6.15 -31.50 1.52
N LEU A 225 4.88 -31.48 1.95
CA LEU A 225 3.78 -30.86 1.21
C LEU A 225 4.00 -29.36 1.04
N ILE A 226 4.44 -28.66 2.09
CA ILE A 226 4.75 -27.22 2.03
C ILE A 226 5.91 -26.94 1.08
N GLU A 227 6.98 -27.72 1.16
CA GLU A 227 8.14 -27.60 0.26
C GLU A 227 7.73 -27.82 -1.20
N ARG A 228 6.91 -28.83 -1.46
CA ARG A 228 6.45 -29.16 -2.81
C ARG A 228 5.47 -28.13 -3.37
N ALA A 229 4.55 -27.62 -2.55
CA ALA A 229 3.64 -26.54 -2.93
C ALA A 229 4.39 -25.26 -3.29
N ARG A 230 5.46 -24.93 -2.56
CA ARG A 230 6.35 -23.79 -2.88
C ARG A 230 7.09 -23.99 -4.20
N ASN A 231 7.64 -25.18 -4.43
CA ASN A 231 8.40 -25.48 -5.64
C ASN A 231 7.52 -25.56 -6.90
N GLU A 232 6.29 -26.05 -6.77
CA GLU A 232 5.32 -26.15 -7.87
C GLU A 232 4.50 -24.86 -8.07
N GLU A 233 4.68 -23.83 -7.22
CA GLU A 233 3.86 -22.60 -7.20
C GLU A 233 2.34 -22.86 -7.21
N THR A 234 1.91 -23.90 -6.50
CA THR A 234 0.49 -24.33 -6.44
C THR A 234 -0.11 -24.09 -5.06
N SER A 235 -1.44 -23.96 -5.00
CA SER A 235 -2.14 -23.89 -3.71
C SER A 235 -2.04 -25.22 -2.97
N MET A 236 -2.04 -25.17 -1.63
CA MET A 236 -1.95 -26.38 -0.81
C MET A 236 -3.09 -27.35 -1.11
N LEU A 237 -4.30 -26.82 -1.28
CA LEU A 237 -5.50 -27.60 -1.57
C LEU A 237 -5.42 -28.30 -2.93
N GLU A 238 -5.00 -27.60 -3.99
CA GLU A 238 -4.84 -28.17 -5.33
C GLU A 238 -3.75 -29.27 -5.35
N LEU A 239 -2.63 -29.03 -4.66
CA LEU A 239 -1.57 -30.03 -4.53
C LEU A 239 -2.11 -31.30 -3.82
N CYS A 240 -2.82 -31.13 -2.71
CA CYS A 240 -3.40 -32.24 -1.96
C CYS A 240 -4.43 -33.02 -2.80
N GLU A 241 -5.35 -32.33 -3.48
CA GLU A 241 -6.33 -32.96 -4.38
C GLU A 241 -5.65 -33.75 -5.50
N LYS A 242 -4.59 -33.21 -6.09
CA LYS A 242 -3.80 -33.88 -7.14
C LYS A 242 -3.10 -35.13 -6.62
N LEU A 243 -2.42 -35.06 -5.47
CA LEU A 243 -1.65 -36.17 -4.92
C LEU A 243 -2.53 -37.32 -4.39
N PHE A 244 -3.66 -36.98 -3.77
CA PHE A 244 -4.52 -37.95 -3.09
C PHE A 244 -5.78 -38.35 -3.89
N LYS A 245 -5.86 -37.97 -5.16
CA LYS A 245 -6.99 -38.29 -6.05
C LYS A 245 -7.34 -39.78 -6.09
N ASP A 246 -6.31 -40.64 -6.15
CA ASP A 246 -6.47 -42.09 -6.29
C ASP A 246 -6.47 -42.84 -4.95
N TYR A 247 -6.11 -42.15 -3.86
CA TYR A 247 -6.12 -42.73 -2.51
C TYR A 247 -7.51 -43.20 -2.10
N GLN A 248 -8.56 -42.50 -2.53
CA GLN A 248 -9.94 -42.91 -2.24
C GLN A 248 -10.24 -44.35 -2.68
N PHE A 249 -9.68 -44.80 -3.81
CA PHE A 249 -9.93 -46.14 -4.35
C PHE A 249 -9.09 -47.19 -3.64
N GLY A 250 -7.81 -46.90 -3.38
CA GLY A 250 -6.93 -47.83 -2.68
C GLY A 250 -7.32 -48.04 -1.22
N LEU A 251 -7.82 -47.00 -0.54
CA LEU A 251 -8.24 -47.09 0.86
C LEU A 251 -9.53 -47.91 1.05
N GLN A 252 -10.47 -47.85 0.11
CA GLN A 252 -11.67 -48.72 0.13
C GLN A 252 -11.31 -50.21 0.07
N LEU A 253 -10.22 -50.57 -0.62
CA LEU A 253 -9.72 -51.96 -0.66
C LEU A 253 -9.13 -52.37 0.69
N ILE A 254 -8.38 -51.48 1.34
CA ILE A 254 -7.74 -51.73 2.64
C ILE A 254 -8.80 -51.87 3.75
N GLN A 255 -9.85 -51.04 3.72
CA GLN A 255 -10.92 -51.06 4.74
C GLN A 255 -11.69 -52.39 4.78
N LYS A 256 -11.80 -53.09 3.65
CA LYS A 256 -12.39 -54.44 3.59
C LYS A 256 -11.55 -55.50 4.31
N GLY A 257 -10.24 -55.29 4.44
CA GLY A 257 -9.31 -56.23 5.07
C GLY A 257 -8.95 -55.90 6.53
N SER A 258 -9.11 -54.65 6.97
CA SER A 258 -8.84 -54.22 8.36
C SER A 258 -9.67 -52.98 8.74
N PRO A 259 -10.85 -53.16 9.36
CA PRO A 259 -11.70 -52.04 9.74
C PRO A 259 -11.13 -51.31 10.98
N GLY A 260 -10.80 -50.03 10.84
CA GLY A 260 -10.49 -49.12 11.96
C GLY A 260 -9.02 -48.76 12.18
N SER A 261 -8.11 -49.08 11.27
CA SER A 261 -6.70 -48.66 11.37
C SER A 261 -6.54 -47.16 11.10
N ASN A 262 -5.96 -46.41 12.05
CA ASN A 262 -5.48 -45.04 11.81
C ASN A 262 -4.25 -45.09 10.90
N LEU A 263 -4.28 -44.41 9.75
CA LEU A 263 -3.18 -44.38 8.79
C LEU A 263 -2.37 -43.09 8.96
N ILE A 264 -1.15 -43.19 9.46
CA ILE A 264 -0.22 -42.07 9.54
C ILE A 264 0.55 -41.98 8.22
N LEU A 265 0.45 -40.87 7.50
CA LEU A 265 1.18 -40.67 6.23
C LEU A 265 2.60 -40.16 6.51
N PRO A 266 3.66 -40.92 6.14
CA PRO A 266 5.05 -40.45 6.18
C PRO A 266 5.38 -39.54 5.00
N ALA A 267 6.53 -38.87 5.04
CA ALA A 267 7.02 -38.04 3.93
C ALA A 267 7.12 -38.81 2.60
N ASP A 268 7.48 -40.09 2.65
CA ASP A 268 7.57 -40.97 1.46
C ASP A 268 6.23 -41.10 0.71
N ALA A 269 5.10 -41.01 1.43
CA ALA A 269 3.77 -41.06 0.83
C ALA A 269 3.47 -39.79 0.00
N ILE A 270 4.16 -38.68 0.29
CA ILE A 270 4.09 -37.44 -0.49
C ILE A 270 4.99 -37.52 -1.72
N ASP A 271 6.20 -38.08 -1.57
CA ASP A 271 7.17 -38.20 -2.67
C ASP A 271 6.74 -39.20 -3.73
N ASN A 272 6.19 -40.35 -3.33
CA ASN A 272 5.69 -41.39 -4.23
C ASN A 272 4.30 -41.89 -3.81
N PRO A 273 3.23 -41.14 -4.14
CA PRO A 273 1.88 -41.43 -3.67
C PRO A 273 1.35 -42.78 -4.19
N GLU A 274 1.56 -43.06 -5.48
CA GLU A 274 1.09 -44.29 -6.13
C GLU A 274 1.84 -45.53 -5.63
N GLY A 275 3.17 -45.42 -5.45
CA GLY A 275 3.99 -46.49 -4.93
C GLY A 275 3.62 -46.84 -3.49
N TYR A 276 3.47 -45.82 -2.64
CA TYR A 276 3.08 -46.01 -1.24
C TYR A 276 1.67 -46.63 -1.10
N LEU A 277 0.70 -46.15 -1.89
CA LEU A 277 -0.65 -46.73 -1.92
C LEU A 277 -0.62 -48.20 -2.37
N SER A 278 0.19 -48.53 -3.38
CA SER A 278 0.35 -49.91 -3.87
C SER A 278 0.94 -50.82 -2.79
N GLU A 279 1.96 -50.36 -2.07
CA GLU A 279 2.55 -51.11 -0.96
C GLU A 279 1.56 -51.35 0.18
N LEU A 280 0.78 -50.34 0.56
CA LEU A 280 -0.26 -50.45 1.57
C LEU A 280 -1.33 -51.49 1.19
N VAL A 281 -1.81 -51.46 -0.06
CA VAL A 281 -2.78 -52.44 -0.55
C VAL A 281 -2.20 -53.84 -0.47
N ILE A 282 -0.96 -54.06 -0.94
CA ILE A 282 -0.27 -55.37 -0.88
C ILE A 282 -0.13 -55.86 0.57
N GLN A 283 0.25 -54.98 1.50
CA GLN A 283 0.38 -55.33 2.92
C GLN A 283 -0.95 -55.75 3.54
N SER A 284 -2.06 -55.06 3.21
CA SER A 284 -3.39 -55.41 3.71
C SER A 284 -3.82 -56.82 3.26
N TYR A 285 -3.57 -57.18 2.00
CA TYR A 285 -3.85 -58.54 1.48
C TYR A 285 -2.97 -59.61 2.13
N ARG A 286 -1.69 -59.30 2.40
CA ARG A 286 -0.77 -60.24 3.09
C ARG A 286 -1.16 -60.48 4.55
N MET A 287 -1.76 -59.49 5.23
CA MET A 287 -2.26 -59.63 6.60
C MET A 287 -3.61 -60.36 6.65
N GLY A 288 -4.51 -60.10 5.70
CA GLY A 288 -5.77 -60.83 5.56
C GLY A 288 -5.59 -62.34 5.40
N ASN A 289 -4.61 -62.76 4.58
CA ASN A 289 -4.29 -64.19 4.37
C ASN A 289 -3.57 -64.88 5.55
N ARG A 290 -3.10 -64.15 6.57
CA ARG A 290 -2.49 -64.75 7.78
C ARG A 290 -3.49 -65.11 8.87
N ASN A 291 -4.73 -64.59 8.80
CA ASN A 291 -5.79 -64.89 9.77
C ASN A 291 -6.73 -66.03 9.33
N GLU A 292 -6.51 -66.64 8.16
CA GLU A 292 -7.29 -67.78 7.64
C GLU A 292 -6.56 -69.14 7.77
N VAL A 293 -5.51 -69.25 8.59
CA VAL A 293 -4.82 -70.53 8.90
C VAL A 293 -4.93 -70.87 10.38
#